data_AF-A0A258B0Y3-F1
#
_entry.id   AF-A0A258B0Y3-F1
#
_cell.length_a   1.000
_cell.length_b   1.000
_cell.length_c   1.000
_cell.angle_alpha   90.00
_cell.angle_beta   90.00
_cell.angle_gamma   90.00
#
_symmetry.space_group_name_H-M   'P 1'
#
loop_
_entity.id
_entity.type
_entity.pdbx_description
1 polymer ?
#
loop_
_entity_poly.entity_id
_entity_poly.type
_entity_poly.pdbx_seq_one_letter_code
_entity_poly.pdbx_strand_id
1 'polypeptide(L)'
;MNLRPFALLILIASTARAGVEVDMDEFGKSLGGWKKEGGKAAEYKFSQSEYRSYKPEISRSPDGGVFISMRVDHMRGMFSSDDHASLEMSFSPEGTLLSAQAFISIQERRISSDMFRSAGKSAAGAAGQAVGGVAEKAARLGSDVFASLAGKLLRENVTEPGRVAFPAALRHNYNLLYPCVHVVKDPLKALPVEEPADTGATVPVKPAETEPPKKVAPEGMIEVSTFGEAPKEEPHKAPEPAKP
;
A
#
# COMPACT_ATOMS: atom_id res chain seq x y z
N MET A 1 1.15 14.40 -58.11
CA MET A 1 2.52 14.37 -57.58
C MET A 1 2.47 14.75 -56.11
N ASN A 2 2.80 13.81 -55.24
CA ASN A 2 2.72 13.91 -53.79
C ASN A 2 4.03 14.44 -53.22
N LEU A 3 3.99 15.47 -52.37
CA LEU A 3 5.03 15.70 -51.37
C LEU A 3 4.35 15.96 -50.03
N ARG A 4 4.51 15.01 -49.10
CA ARG A 4 4.26 15.17 -47.66
C ARG A 4 5.60 15.57 -47.01
N PRO A 5 5.67 16.60 -46.16
CA PRO A 5 6.83 16.78 -45.29
C PRO A 5 6.68 15.95 -44.01
N PHE A 6 7.69 15.12 -43.80
CA PHE A 6 8.15 14.49 -42.54
C PHE A 6 8.08 15.50 -41.36
N ALA A 7 7.43 15.14 -40.25
CA ALA A 7 8.00 14.45 -39.08
C ALA A 7 8.89 15.33 -38.19
N LEU A 8 8.39 15.63 -36.98
CA LEU A 8 9.22 15.87 -35.80
C LEU A 8 8.50 15.28 -34.59
N LEU A 9 8.76 14.00 -34.33
CA LEU A 9 8.28 13.30 -33.14
C LEU A 9 9.38 13.44 -32.08
N ILE A 10 9.17 14.30 -31.10
CA ILE A 10 10.09 14.48 -29.96
C ILE A 10 10.02 13.20 -29.12
N LEU A 11 11.08 12.38 -29.23
CA LEU A 11 11.30 11.23 -28.37
C LEU A 11 11.75 11.76 -26.99
N ILE A 12 10.82 11.82 -26.03
CA ILE A 12 11.17 12.02 -24.62
C ILE A 12 11.86 10.72 -24.18
N ALA A 13 13.19 10.74 -24.16
CA ALA A 13 13.97 9.69 -23.53
C ALA A 13 13.70 9.73 -22.02
N SER A 14 12.81 8.85 -21.54
CA SER A 14 12.67 8.56 -20.12
C SER A 14 14.01 8.03 -19.63
N THR A 15 14.81 8.90 -19.00
CA THR A 15 16.01 8.48 -18.28
C THR A 15 15.56 7.55 -17.17
N ALA A 16 15.83 6.26 -17.31
CA ALA A 16 15.62 5.30 -16.26
C ALA A 16 16.48 5.75 -15.06
N ARG A 17 15.83 6.19 -13.98
CA ARG A 17 16.52 6.54 -12.73
C ARG A 17 16.68 5.30 -11.87
N ALA A 18 17.80 5.23 -11.14
CA ALA A 18 17.98 4.32 -10.02
C ALA A 18 16.71 4.30 -9.17
N GLY A 19 16.20 3.11 -8.88
CA GLY A 19 14.93 2.90 -8.19
C GLY A 19 15.14 2.13 -6.90
N VAL A 20 14.14 2.20 -6.01
CA VAL A 20 14.12 1.37 -4.82
C VAL A 20 13.42 0.05 -5.11
N GLU A 21 14.00 -1.04 -4.61
CA GLU A 21 13.42 -2.38 -4.64
C GLU A 21 13.34 -2.96 -3.23
N VAL A 22 12.43 -3.89 -3.04
CA VAL A 22 12.17 -4.56 -1.76
C VAL A 22 12.47 -6.03 -1.97
N ASP A 23 13.41 -6.59 -1.20
CA ASP A 23 13.68 -8.02 -1.22
C ASP A 23 12.55 -8.76 -0.49
N MET A 24 11.55 -9.19 -1.27
CA MET A 24 10.37 -9.88 -0.78
C MET A 24 10.69 -11.29 -0.29
N ASP A 25 11.77 -11.91 -0.78
CA ASP A 25 12.17 -13.26 -0.39
C ASP A 25 12.93 -13.24 0.92
N GLU A 26 13.86 -12.30 1.11
CA GLU A 26 14.53 -12.05 2.39
C GLU A 26 13.51 -11.66 3.46
N PHE A 27 12.60 -10.74 3.15
CA PHE A 27 11.54 -10.36 4.08
C PHE A 27 10.67 -11.57 4.47
N GLY A 28 10.24 -12.35 3.48
CA GLY A 28 9.48 -13.57 3.72
C GLY A 28 10.22 -14.58 4.59
N LYS A 29 11.50 -14.83 4.31
CA LYS A 29 12.35 -15.72 5.12
C LYS A 29 12.45 -15.26 6.56
N SER A 30 12.58 -13.95 6.78
CA SER A 30 12.66 -13.36 8.12
C SER A 30 11.39 -13.58 8.97
N LEU A 31 10.23 -13.76 8.31
CA LEU A 31 8.94 -14.06 8.93
C LEU A 31 8.62 -15.57 9.00
N GLY A 32 9.54 -16.46 8.62
CA GLY A 32 9.34 -17.91 8.59
C GLY A 32 8.87 -18.49 7.25
N GLY A 33 8.80 -17.64 6.22
CA GLY A 33 8.51 -17.97 4.82
C GLY A 33 7.05 -17.79 4.43
N TRP A 34 6.83 -17.44 3.16
CA TRP A 34 5.50 -17.32 2.56
C TRP A 34 4.87 -18.71 2.31
N LYS A 35 4.30 -19.31 3.35
CA LYS A 35 3.79 -20.69 3.32
C LYS A 35 2.26 -20.78 3.41
N LYS A 36 1.58 -19.66 3.63
CA LYS A 36 0.14 -19.60 3.91
C LYS A 36 -0.58 -18.82 2.80
N GLU A 37 -1.89 -19.01 2.70
CA GLU A 37 -2.74 -18.35 1.69
C GLU A 37 -2.18 -18.49 0.26
N GLY A 38 -1.78 -19.72 -0.12
CA GLY A 38 -1.19 -19.98 -1.45
C GLY A 38 0.16 -19.31 -1.68
N GLY A 39 0.96 -19.09 -0.61
CA GLY A 39 2.25 -18.43 -0.71
C GLY A 39 2.19 -16.90 -0.71
N LYS A 40 1.09 -16.34 -0.20
CA LYS A 40 0.86 -14.89 -0.06
C LYS A 40 1.03 -14.38 1.37
N ALA A 41 1.11 -15.27 2.35
CA ALA A 41 1.22 -14.89 3.75
C ALA A 41 2.24 -15.76 4.52
N ALA A 42 2.80 -15.16 5.57
CA ALA A 42 3.67 -15.80 6.54
C ALA A 42 3.01 -15.73 7.93
N GLU A 43 3.00 -16.86 8.63
CA GLU A 43 2.48 -16.95 10.00
C GLU A 43 3.63 -17.10 10.98
N TYR A 44 3.55 -16.39 12.10
CA TYR A 44 4.56 -16.39 13.14
C TYR A 44 3.91 -16.14 14.51
N LYS A 45 4.63 -16.53 15.56
CA LYS A 45 4.22 -16.27 16.95
C LYS A 45 4.96 -15.04 17.47
N PHE A 46 4.22 -14.12 18.03
CA PHE A 46 4.78 -12.93 18.65
C PHE A 46 4.01 -12.64 19.95
N SER A 47 4.73 -12.43 21.05
CA SER A 47 4.13 -12.13 22.36
C SER A 47 3.03 -13.13 22.79
N GLN A 48 3.24 -14.44 22.57
CA GLN A 48 2.27 -15.53 22.85
C GLN A 48 0.97 -15.51 22.01
N SER A 49 0.86 -14.62 21.03
CA SER A 49 -0.23 -14.59 20.06
C SER A 49 0.25 -15.02 18.68
N GLU A 50 -0.67 -15.52 17.86
CA GLU A 50 -0.38 -15.91 16.49
C GLU A 50 -0.74 -14.77 15.54
N TYR A 51 0.19 -14.41 14.66
CA TYR A 51 0.02 -13.35 13.68
C TYR A 51 0.28 -13.88 12.28
N ARG A 52 -0.33 -13.20 11.30
CA ARG A 52 -0.16 -13.47 9.88
C ARG A 52 0.15 -12.17 9.15
N SER A 53 1.32 -12.09 8.54
CA SER A 53 1.68 -10.97 7.68
C SER A 53 1.49 -11.37 6.22
N TYR A 54 0.88 -10.50 5.43
CA TYR A 54 0.71 -10.67 4.00
C TYR A 54 1.91 -10.08 3.26
N LYS A 55 2.18 -10.59 2.06
CA LYS A 55 3.15 -9.98 1.13
C LYS A 55 2.78 -8.50 0.95
N PRO A 56 3.73 -7.58 1.17
CA PRO A 56 3.49 -6.16 0.93
C PRO A 56 3.07 -5.87 -0.52
N GLU A 57 2.16 -4.92 -0.66
CA GLU A 57 1.83 -4.29 -1.93
C GLU A 57 2.81 -3.13 -2.17
N ILE A 58 3.46 -3.13 -3.33
CA ILE A 58 4.49 -2.16 -3.67
C ILE A 58 4.03 -1.35 -4.88
N SER A 59 3.87 -0.05 -4.67
CA SER A 59 3.54 0.91 -5.71
C SER A 59 4.77 1.78 -6.00
N ARG A 60 5.23 1.78 -7.25
CA ARG A 60 6.38 2.60 -7.67
C ARG A 60 5.91 4.00 -8.06
N SER A 61 6.58 5.01 -7.54
CA SER A 61 6.33 6.40 -7.89
C SER A 61 7.10 6.80 -9.15
N PRO A 62 6.59 7.74 -9.97
CA PRO A 62 7.29 8.18 -11.19
C PRO A 62 8.67 8.78 -10.95
N ASP A 63 8.95 9.26 -9.74
CA ASP A 63 10.24 9.81 -9.34
C ASP A 63 11.30 8.74 -9.01
N GLY A 64 10.91 7.45 -8.94
CA GLY A 64 11.78 6.33 -8.57
C GLY A 64 11.63 5.88 -7.12
N GLY A 65 10.77 6.54 -6.33
CA GLY A 65 10.43 6.12 -4.96
C GLY A 65 9.48 4.92 -4.94
N VAL A 66 9.26 4.38 -3.74
CA VAL A 66 8.30 3.29 -3.52
C VAL A 66 7.39 3.58 -2.35
N PHE A 67 6.12 3.25 -2.52
CA PHE A 67 5.14 3.13 -1.45
C PHE A 67 4.92 1.64 -1.15
N ILE A 68 5.01 1.27 0.11
CA ILE A 68 4.83 -0.09 0.60
C ILE A 68 3.65 -0.09 1.56
N SER A 69 2.66 -0.93 1.29
CA SER A 69 1.53 -1.21 2.18
C SER A 69 1.54 -2.67 2.55
N MET A 70 1.46 -2.97 3.84
CA MET A 70 1.50 -4.34 4.33
C MET A 70 0.43 -4.56 5.38
N ARG A 71 -0.31 -5.66 5.23
CA ARG A 71 -1.33 -6.11 6.18
C ARG A 71 -0.75 -7.15 7.14
N VAL A 72 -1.10 -7.00 8.41
CA VAL A 72 -0.78 -7.92 9.51
C VAL A 72 -2.06 -8.23 10.27
N ASP A 73 -2.42 -9.51 10.33
CA ASP A 73 -3.60 -9.99 11.02
C ASP A 73 -3.21 -10.64 12.35
N HIS A 74 -4.01 -10.41 13.38
CA HIS A 74 -3.97 -11.18 14.60
C HIS A 74 -4.97 -12.32 14.48
N MET A 75 -4.47 -13.56 14.53
CA MET A 75 -5.30 -14.75 14.39
C MET A 75 -5.97 -15.08 15.71
N ARG A 76 -7.31 -14.95 15.76
CA ARG A 76 -8.08 -15.13 17.02
C ARG A 76 -8.55 -16.57 17.25
N GLY A 77 -8.22 -17.48 16.33
CA GLY A 77 -8.59 -18.88 16.37
C GLY A 77 -9.85 -19.22 15.56
N MET A 78 -10.21 -20.50 15.53
CA MET A 78 -11.16 -21.08 14.57
C MET A 78 -12.58 -20.47 14.57
N PHE A 79 -12.99 -19.80 15.65
CA PHE A 79 -14.36 -19.28 15.83
C PHE A 79 -14.45 -17.76 15.91
N SER A 80 -13.39 -17.03 15.57
CA SER A 80 -13.36 -15.57 15.65
C SER A 80 -12.76 -14.97 14.39
N SER A 81 -13.39 -13.93 13.87
CA SER A 81 -12.81 -13.13 12.79
C SER A 81 -11.53 -12.47 13.26
N ASP A 82 -10.50 -12.54 12.44
CA ASP A 82 -9.20 -11.92 12.71
C ASP A 82 -9.33 -10.40 12.81
N ASP A 83 -8.50 -9.80 13.65
CA ASP A 83 -8.33 -8.35 13.66
C ASP A 83 -7.23 -7.97 12.66
N HIS A 84 -7.39 -6.83 11.98
CA HIS A 84 -6.49 -6.41 10.91
C HIS A 84 -5.67 -5.21 11.33
N ALA A 85 -4.42 -5.16 10.89
CA ALA A 85 -3.58 -3.99 11.01
C ALA A 85 -2.83 -3.76 9.70
N SER A 86 -2.51 -2.50 9.41
CA SER A 86 -1.77 -2.12 8.22
C SER A 86 -0.59 -1.24 8.58
N LEU A 87 0.52 -1.43 7.88
CA LEU A 87 1.71 -0.59 7.93
C LEU A 87 1.93 0.00 6.54
N GLU A 88 2.03 1.32 6.47
CA GLU A 88 2.30 2.07 5.25
C GLU A 88 3.62 2.81 5.39
N MET A 89 4.48 2.70 4.37
CA MET A 89 5.82 3.29 4.34
C MET A 89 6.11 3.85 2.96
N SER A 90 6.68 5.06 2.90
CA SER A 90 7.10 5.69 1.64
C SER A 90 8.59 5.93 1.65
N PHE A 91 9.27 5.55 0.57
CA PHE A 91 10.71 5.73 0.40
C PHE A 91 11.02 6.62 -0.79
N SER A 92 12.07 7.42 -0.65
CA SER A 92 12.65 8.20 -1.75
C SER A 92 13.42 7.28 -2.71
N PRO A 93 13.74 7.73 -3.94
CA PRO A 93 14.56 6.97 -4.88
C PRO A 93 15.94 6.56 -4.33
N GLU A 94 16.45 7.31 -3.35
CA GLU A 94 17.72 7.04 -2.66
C GLU A 94 17.56 6.07 -1.47
N GLY A 95 16.40 5.42 -1.31
CA GLY A 95 16.14 4.48 -0.21
C GLY A 95 15.96 5.15 1.15
N THR A 96 15.74 6.47 1.20
CA THR A 96 15.45 7.18 2.45
C THR A 96 13.97 7.04 2.79
N LEU A 97 13.64 6.58 4.00
CA LEU A 97 12.26 6.57 4.48
C LEU A 97 11.73 8.01 4.61
N LEU A 98 10.73 8.35 3.80
CA LEU A 98 10.08 9.66 3.75
C LEU A 98 8.91 9.77 4.70
N SER A 99 8.13 8.70 4.85
CA SER A 99 7.01 8.68 5.79
C SER A 99 6.65 7.27 6.20
N ALA A 100 6.01 7.14 7.36
CA ALA A 100 5.31 5.92 7.74
C ALA A 100 4.07 6.24 8.56
N GLN A 101 3.09 5.35 8.46
CA GLN A 101 1.85 5.37 9.21
C GLN A 101 1.39 3.94 9.48
N ALA A 102 0.67 3.74 10.58
CA ALA A 102 0.14 2.45 10.95
C ALA A 102 -1.34 2.56 11.35
N PHE A 103 -2.09 1.50 11.09
CA PHE A 103 -3.52 1.41 11.32
C PHE A 103 -3.85 0.08 11.99
N ILE A 104 -4.83 0.09 12.89
CA ILE A 104 -5.41 -1.12 13.47
C ILE A 104 -6.92 -1.02 13.29
N SER A 105 -7.52 -2.05 12.72
CA SER A 105 -8.96 -2.23 12.57
C SER A 105 -9.41 -3.37 13.49
N ILE A 106 -10.10 -3.02 14.57
CA ILE A 106 -10.68 -3.95 15.54
C ILE A 106 -12.19 -3.73 15.55
N GLN A 107 -12.98 -4.75 15.19
CA GLN A 107 -14.45 -4.75 15.34
C GLN A 107 -15.10 -3.42 14.89
N GLU A 108 -14.92 -3.06 13.61
CA GLU A 108 -15.46 -1.83 12.98
C GLU A 108 -14.82 -0.51 13.43
N ARG A 109 -13.88 -0.53 14.37
CA ARG A 109 -13.13 0.65 14.80
C ARG A 109 -11.77 0.68 14.15
N ARG A 110 -11.40 1.83 13.58
CA ARG A 110 -10.07 2.08 13.02
C ARG A 110 -9.29 3.05 13.90
N ILE A 111 -8.18 2.58 14.45
CA ILE A 111 -7.23 3.34 15.24
C ILE A 111 -6.02 3.61 14.36
N SER A 112 -5.70 4.88 14.14
CA SER A 112 -4.62 5.28 13.22
C SER A 112 -3.53 6.01 13.98
N SER A 113 -2.27 5.64 13.76
CA SER A 113 -1.13 6.44 14.21
C SER A 113 -1.17 7.81 13.54
N ASP A 114 -0.44 8.77 14.11
CA ASP A 114 -0.06 9.95 13.33
C ASP A 114 0.84 9.52 12.16
N MET A 115 0.79 10.29 11.08
CA MET A 115 1.72 10.11 9.96
C MET A 115 2.99 10.90 10.29
N PHE A 116 4.11 10.18 10.39
CA PHE A 116 5.40 10.82 10.61
C PHE A 116 6.13 10.96 9.29
N ARG A 117 6.72 12.13 9.06
CA ARG A 117 7.46 12.46 7.85
C ARG A 117 8.90 12.77 8.19
N SER A 118 9.82 12.26 7.38
CA SER A 118 11.22 12.67 7.41
C SER A 118 11.31 14.11 6.95
N ALA A 119 11.85 14.97 7.81
CA ALA A 119 12.21 16.33 7.43
C ALA A 119 13.23 16.24 6.29
N GLY A 120 12.83 16.65 5.08
CA GLY A 120 13.71 16.67 3.92
C GLY A 120 15.01 17.43 4.19
N LYS A 121 16.02 17.26 3.32
CA LYS A 121 17.35 17.91 3.47
C LYS A 121 17.26 19.41 3.80
N SER A 122 16.25 20.11 3.30
CA SER A 122 16.01 21.54 3.52
C SER A 122 15.56 21.92 4.94
N ALA A 123 14.88 21.04 5.68
CA ALA A 123 14.41 21.31 7.04
C ALA A 123 15.44 20.93 8.11
N ALA A 124 16.29 19.93 7.84
CA ALA A 124 17.38 19.54 8.74
C ALA A 124 18.44 20.64 8.90
N GLY A 125 18.70 21.43 7.85
CA GLY A 125 19.62 22.58 7.90
C GLY A 125 19.10 23.77 8.71
N ALA A 126 17.77 23.92 8.85
CA ALA A 126 17.15 25.07 9.53
C ALA A 126 16.92 24.83 11.03
N ALA A 127 16.82 23.57 11.48
CA ALA A 127 16.43 23.23 12.85
C ALA A 127 17.61 22.89 13.79
N GLY A 128 18.87 23.00 13.33
CA GLY A 128 20.05 22.65 14.14
C GLY A 128 20.08 21.19 14.63
N GLN A 129 19.21 20.34 14.09
CA GLN A 129 19.14 18.93 14.47
C GLN A 129 20.34 18.22 13.85
N ALA A 130 21.20 17.71 14.73
CA ALA A 130 22.34 16.89 14.38
C ALA A 130 21.94 15.84 13.33
N VAL A 131 22.78 15.73 12.31
CA VAL A 131 22.63 14.83 11.17
C VAL A 131 22.77 13.39 11.65
N GLY A 132 21.73 12.85 12.29
CA GLY A 132 21.61 11.43 12.52
C GLY A 132 21.62 10.71 11.17
N GLY A 133 22.27 9.54 11.13
CA GLY A 133 22.34 8.72 9.92
C GLY A 133 20.95 8.35 9.40
N VAL A 134 20.84 7.92 8.13
CA VAL A 134 19.56 7.53 7.51
C VAL A 134 18.82 6.48 8.36
N ALA A 135 19.56 5.53 8.93
CA ALA A 135 19.02 4.49 9.81
C ALA A 135 18.48 5.05 11.15
N GLU A 136 19.14 6.05 11.73
CA GLU A 136 18.69 6.67 12.99
C GLU A 136 17.39 7.45 12.77
N LYS A 137 17.28 8.17 11.65
CA LYS A 137 16.05 8.86 11.26
C LYS A 137 14.90 7.88 11.05
N ALA A 138 15.16 6.77 10.36
CA ALA A 138 14.17 5.72 10.18
C ALA A 138 13.74 5.11 11.53
N ALA A 139 14.70 4.75 12.39
CA ALA A 139 14.41 4.20 13.71
C ALA A 139 13.57 5.16 14.57
N ARG A 140 13.88 6.46 14.54
CA ARG A 140 13.09 7.49 15.22
C ARG A 140 11.68 7.58 14.66
N LEU A 141 11.54 7.62 13.33
CA LEU A 141 10.24 7.66 12.66
C LEU A 141 9.40 6.44 13.03
N GLY A 142 9.96 5.24 12.99
CA GLY A 142 9.30 4.02 13.43
C GLY A 142 8.88 4.09 14.90
N SER A 143 9.77 4.53 15.78
CA SER A 143 9.46 4.70 17.21
C SER A 143 8.27 5.65 17.43
N ASP A 144 8.24 6.78 16.74
CA ASP A 144 7.19 7.78 16.87
C ASP A 144 5.83 7.26 16.36
N VAL A 145 5.82 6.55 15.22
CA VAL A 145 4.62 5.88 14.67
C VAL A 145 4.01 4.91 15.68
N PHE A 146 4.81 4.01 16.23
CA PHE A 146 4.29 2.97 17.12
C PHE A 146 3.98 3.50 18.52
N ALA A 147 4.68 4.54 18.99
CA ALA A 147 4.33 5.24 20.23
C ALA A 147 2.98 5.97 20.10
N SER A 148 2.76 6.69 18.99
CA SER A 148 1.46 7.34 18.70
C SER A 148 0.34 6.32 18.62
N LEU A 149 0.56 5.20 17.91
CA LEU A 149 -0.42 4.13 17.78
C LEU A 149 -0.76 3.49 19.13
N ALA A 150 0.25 3.13 19.93
CA ALA A 150 0.05 2.55 21.26
C ALA A 150 -0.69 3.53 22.18
N GLY A 151 -0.32 4.81 22.16
CA GLY A 151 -0.98 5.85 22.95
C GLY A 151 -2.46 6.02 22.60
N LYS A 152 -2.83 5.89 21.32
CA LYS A 152 -4.23 5.92 20.89
C LYS A 152 -4.97 4.62 21.20
N LEU A 153 -4.33 3.47 21.01
CA LEU A 153 -4.90 2.16 21.34
C LEU A 153 -5.25 2.04 22.83
N LEU A 154 -4.39 2.55 23.71
CA LEU A 154 -4.64 2.53 25.16
C LEU A 154 -5.87 3.35 25.58
N ARG A 155 -6.23 4.39 24.80
CA ARG A 155 -7.44 5.20 25.07
C ARG A 155 -8.73 4.44 24.75
N GLU A 156 -8.63 3.40 23.92
CA GLU A 156 -9.77 2.58 23.49
C GLU A 156 -10.08 1.43 24.46
N ASN A 157 -9.40 1.34 25.60
CA ASN A 157 -9.59 0.30 26.64
C ASN A 157 -9.57 -1.13 26.09
N VAL A 158 -8.73 -1.40 25.09
CA VAL A 158 -8.56 -2.73 24.52
C VAL A 158 -7.82 -3.62 25.51
N THR A 159 -8.41 -4.76 25.88
CA THR A 159 -7.87 -5.68 26.91
C THR A 159 -7.40 -7.03 26.38
N GLU A 160 -7.75 -7.40 25.15
CA GLU A 160 -7.34 -8.68 24.58
C GLU A 160 -5.82 -8.68 24.32
N PRO A 161 -5.06 -9.67 24.83
CA PRO A 161 -3.59 -9.67 24.77
C PRO A 161 -3.00 -9.46 23.37
N GLY A 162 -3.55 -10.15 22.37
CA GLY A 162 -3.09 -10.01 20.98
C GLY A 162 -3.43 -8.68 20.34
N ARG A 163 -4.51 -8.02 20.78
CA ARG A 163 -4.85 -6.67 20.31
C ARG A 163 -3.96 -5.62 20.94
N VAL A 164 -3.66 -5.74 22.23
CA VAL A 164 -2.73 -4.86 22.95
C VAL A 164 -1.31 -4.96 22.36
N ALA A 165 -0.92 -6.13 21.86
CA ALA A 165 0.38 -6.36 21.24
C ALA A 165 0.49 -5.90 19.78
N PHE A 166 -0.59 -5.44 19.12
CA PHE A 166 -0.54 -4.99 17.72
C PHE A 166 0.54 -3.95 17.41
N PRO A 167 0.69 -2.85 18.19
CA PRO A 167 1.75 -1.88 17.92
C PRO A 167 3.14 -2.50 17.93
N ALA A 168 3.37 -3.48 18.81
CA ALA A 168 4.63 -4.21 18.88
C ALA A 168 4.81 -5.19 17.71
N ALA A 169 3.74 -5.88 17.28
CA ALA A 169 3.76 -6.75 16.10
C ALA A 169 4.03 -5.94 14.81
N LEU A 170 3.39 -4.78 14.64
CA LEU A 170 3.67 -3.90 13.51
C LEU A 170 5.11 -3.36 13.54
N ARG A 171 5.62 -2.99 14.73
CA ARG A 171 7.03 -2.61 14.89
C ARG A 171 7.99 -3.74 14.54
N HIS A 172 7.67 -4.97 14.92
CA HIS A 172 8.45 -6.14 14.54
C HIS A 172 8.53 -6.28 13.02
N ASN A 173 7.41 -6.18 12.31
CA ASN A 173 7.41 -6.25 10.85
C ASN A 173 8.13 -5.06 10.22
N TYR A 174 7.97 -3.85 10.74
CA TYR A 174 8.73 -2.67 10.29
C TYR A 174 10.24 -2.91 10.37
N ASN A 175 10.72 -3.46 11.49
CA ASN A 175 12.15 -3.73 11.69
C ASN A 175 12.69 -4.81 10.76
N LEU A 176 11.84 -5.75 10.33
CA LEU A 176 12.20 -6.80 9.37
C LEU A 176 12.11 -6.31 7.91
N LEU A 177 11.13 -5.47 7.61
CA LEU A 177 10.88 -4.96 6.26
C LEU A 177 11.88 -3.86 5.87
N TYR A 178 12.15 -2.90 6.77
CA TYR A 178 13.05 -1.78 6.50
C TYR A 178 14.42 -2.19 5.93
N PRO A 179 15.15 -3.17 6.48
CA PRO A 179 16.44 -3.59 5.92
C PRO A 179 16.35 -4.30 4.57
N CYS A 180 15.18 -4.82 4.19
CA CYS A 180 14.96 -5.46 2.90
C CYS A 180 14.82 -4.44 1.76
N VAL A 181 14.72 -3.15 2.07
CA VAL A 181 14.60 -2.07 1.09
C VAL A 181 15.98 -1.61 0.63
N HIS A 182 16.26 -1.75 -0.66
CA HIS A 182 17.57 -1.48 -1.24
C HIS A 182 17.50 -0.59 -2.48
N VAL A 183 18.54 0.20 -2.68
CA VAL A 183 18.68 1.10 -3.84
C VAL A 183 19.32 0.34 -4.99
N VAL A 184 18.58 0.19 -6.09
CA VAL A 184 19.08 -0.45 -7.31
C VAL A 184 19.73 0.62 -8.17
N LYS A 185 21.05 0.50 -8.36
CA LYS A 185 21.84 1.46 -9.15
C LYS A 185 21.58 1.34 -10.66
N ASP A 186 21.04 0.22 -11.12
CA ASP A 186 20.61 -0.01 -12.50
C ASP A 186 19.10 -0.30 -12.56
N PRO A 187 18.27 0.62 -13.08
CA PRO A 187 16.84 0.37 -13.18
C PRO A 187 16.57 -0.82 -14.09
N LEU A 188 15.87 -1.82 -13.56
CA LEU A 188 15.32 -2.92 -14.35
C LEU A 188 14.48 -2.38 -15.51
N LYS A 189 14.76 -2.88 -16.71
CA LYS A 189 13.97 -2.69 -17.93
C LYS A 189 12.49 -2.85 -17.59
N ALA A 190 11.68 -1.84 -17.88
CA ALA A 190 10.22 -1.97 -17.82
C ALA A 190 9.80 -3.27 -18.53
N LEU A 191 9.03 -4.10 -17.85
CA LEU A 191 8.48 -5.31 -18.47
C LEU A 191 7.67 -4.88 -19.70
N PRO A 192 7.82 -5.56 -20.85
CA PRO A 192 7.01 -5.28 -22.01
C PRO A 192 5.54 -5.48 -21.62
N VAL A 193 4.72 -4.46 -21.85
CA VAL A 193 3.28 -4.65 -21.96
C VAL A 193 3.09 -5.61 -23.13
N GLU A 194 2.64 -6.83 -22.87
CA GLU A 194 2.18 -7.71 -23.95
C GLU A 194 1.00 -7.01 -24.62
N GLU A 195 1.23 -6.50 -25.83
CA GLU A 195 0.16 -6.11 -26.74
C GLU A 195 -0.73 -7.34 -27.00
N PRO A 196 -2.06 -7.20 -26.95
CA PRO A 196 -2.94 -8.32 -27.24
C PRO A 196 -2.72 -8.77 -28.69
N ALA A 197 -2.43 -10.06 -28.83
CA ALA A 197 -2.21 -10.72 -30.10
C ALA A 197 -3.42 -10.57 -31.03
N ASP A 198 -3.12 -10.03 -32.21
CA ASP A 198 -3.94 -10.06 -33.41
C ASP A 198 -4.25 -11.53 -33.79
N THR A 199 -5.50 -11.95 -33.63
CA THR A 199 -6.03 -13.12 -34.32
C THR A 199 -7.07 -12.67 -35.33
N GLY A 200 -6.62 -12.47 -36.56
CA GLY A 200 -7.46 -12.32 -37.73
C GLY A 200 -8.34 -13.55 -37.96
N ALA A 201 -9.65 -13.33 -38.05
CA ALA A 201 -10.59 -14.22 -38.73
C ALA A 201 -11.63 -13.36 -39.47
N THR A 202 -11.47 -13.28 -40.78
CA THR A 202 -12.39 -12.64 -41.74
C THR A 202 -13.56 -13.55 -42.09
N VAL A 203 -14.80 -13.05 -42.06
CA VAL A 203 -15.85 -13.34 -43.07
C VAL A 203 -16.75 -12.10 -43.25
N PRO A 204 -17.10 -11.67 -44.48
CA PRO A 204 -17.84 -10.43 -44.77
C PRO A 204 -19.35 -10.65 -44.99
N VAL A 205 -20.18 -9.59 -44.90
CA VAL A 205 -21.13 -9.10 -45.93
C VAL A 205 -22.12 -8.01 -45.40
N LYS A 206 -22.05 -6.85 -46.08
CA LYS A 206 -23.00 -5.74 -46.41
C LYS A 206 -23.81 -4.92 -45.37
N PRO A 207 -24.12 -3.64 -45.72
CA PRO A 207 -24.46 -2.55 -44.80
C PRO A 207 -25.91 -2.03 -44.89
N ALA A 208 -26.40 -1.39 -43.81
CA ALA A 208 -27.55 -0.48 -43.83
C ALA A 208 -27.39 0.65 -42.79
N GLU A 209 -27.00 1.83 -43.32
CA GLU A 209 -27.47 3.21 -43.09
C GLU A 209 -28.03 3.70 -41.72
N THR A 210 -27.23 4.60 -41.11
CA THR A 210 -27.46 5.85 -40.33
C THR A 210 -28.75 6.17 -39.57
N GLU A 211 -28.56 6.69 -38.34
CA GLU A 211 -28.96 8.06 -37.91
C GLU A 211 -27.98 8.62 -36.82
N PRO A 212 -27.86 9.96 -36.62
CA PRO A 212 -26.60 10.63 -36.25
C PRO A 212 -26.61 11.26 -34.82
N PRO A 213 -25.68 12.16 -34.40
CA PRO A 213 -24.84 11.96 -33.22
C PRO A 213 -25.24 12.81 -31.99
N LYS A 214 -25.06 12.30 -30.76
CA LYS A 214 -25.04 13.14 -29.55
C LYS A 214 -23.60 13.34 -29.06
N LYS A 215 -23.17 14.61 -29.13
CA LYS A 215 -22.00 15.20 -28.47
C LYS A 215 -21.97 14.86 -26.97
N VAL A 216 -20.82 14.47 -26.42
CA VAL A 216 -20.18 15.14 -25.25
C VAL A 216 -18.66 14.95 -25.34
N ALA A 217 -17.94 16.02 -24.96
CA ALA A 217 -16.49 16.19 -24.96
C ALA A 217 -15.84 15.56 -23.69
N PRO A 218 -14.50 15.64 -23.54
CA PRO A 218 -13.66 14.76 -22.72
C PRO A 218 -13.53 15.25 -21.27
N GLU A 219 -13.05 14.39 -20.37
CA GLU A 219 -11.92 14.68 -19.46
C GLU A 219 -11.74 13.56 -18.43
N GLY A 220 -10.47 13.29 -18.12
CA GLY A 220 -10.06 12.21 -17.25
C GLY A 220 -10.35 12.48 -15.77
N MET A 221 -10.70 11.41 -15.07
CA MET A 221 -10.37 11.23 -13.67
C MET A 221 -9.83 9.81 -13.51
N ILE A 222 -8.62 9.71 -12.97
CA ILE A 222 -8.09 8.46 -12.44
C ILE A 222 -8.91 8.19 -11.17
N GLU A 223 -9.78 7.19 -11.21
CA GLU A 223 -10.44 6.68 -10.00
C GLU A 223 -9.38 6.05 -9.11
N VAL A 224 -9.05 6.73 -8.02
CA VAL A 224 -8.42 6.11 -6.85
C VAL A 224 -9.52 5.34 -6.14
N SER A 225 -9.59 4.03 -6.34
CA SER A 225 -10.47 3.15 -5.57
C SER A 225 -10.01 3.14 -4.10
N THR A 226 -10.65 3.97 -3.29
CA THR A 226 -10.64 3.82 -1.83
C THR A 226 -11.59 2.68 -1.49
N PHE A 227 -11.08 1.63 -0.85
CA PHE A 227 -11.91 0.51 -0.42
C PHE A 227 -12.89 0.97 0.67
N GLY A 228 -14.20 0.83 0.40
CA GLY A 228 -15.26 0.78 1.42
C GLY A 228 -16.37 1.82 1.25
N GLU A 229 -17.30 1.58 0.33
CA GLU A 229 -18.63 2.19 0.36
C GLU A 229 -19.43 1.54 1.51
N ALA A 230 -19.98 2.36 2.41
CA ALA A 230 -20.79 1.89 3.54
C ALA A 230 -22.09 1.22 3.03
N PRO A 231 -22.57 0.13 3.65
CA PRO A 231 -23.86 -0.44 3.32
C PRO A 231 -24.98 0.58 3.55
N LYS A 232 -25.87 0.74 2.57
CA LYS A 232 -27.09 1.55 2.69
C LYS A 232 -27.96 1.02 3.82
N GLU A 233 -28.29 1.88 4.78
CA GLU A 233 -29.31 1.61 5.80
C GLU A 233 -30.68 1.39 5.12
N GLU A 234 -31.30 0.23 5.35
CA GLU A 234 -32.74 0.05 5.10
C GLU A 234 -33.55 0.75 6.21
N PRO A 235 -34.65 1.44 5.88
CA PRO A 235 -35.45 2.13 6.88
C PRO A 235 -36.13 1.15 7.84
N HIS A 236 -35.86 1.33 9.14
CA HIS A 236 -36.49 0.63 10.25
C HIS A 236 -38.03 0.61 10.12
N LYS A 237 -38.60 -0.58 9.99
CA LYS A 237 -40.04 -0.83 10.17
C LYS A 237 -40.36 -0.79 11.68
N ALA A 238 -41.23 0.12 12.08
CA ALA A 238 -41.69 0.26 13.47
C ALA A 238 -42.37 -1.04 13.97
N PRO A 239 -42.22 -1.42 15.25
CA PRO A 239 -42.91 -2.57 15.81
C PRO A 239 -44.42 -2.29 15.93
N GLU A 240 -45.21 -3.24 15.46
CA GLU A 240 -46.67 -3.26 15.50
C GLU A 240 -47.16 -3.41 16.97
N PRO A 241 -48.18 -2.66 17.43
CA PRO A 241 -48.67 -2.77 18.79
C PRO A 241 -49.41 -4.09 19.02
N ALA A 242 -49.08 -4.77 20.11
CA ALA A 242 -49.75 -5.98 20.57
C ALA A 242 -51.26 -5.73 20.76
N LYS A 243 -52.10 -6.58 20.17
CA LYS A 243 -53.54 -6.59 20.41
C LYS A 243 -53.87 -7.33 21.72
N PRO A 244 -54.96 -6.93 22.40
CA PRO A 244 -55.33 -7.38 23.75
C PRO A 244 -55.74 -8.85 23.84
#